data_AF-A0A6J4XWU1-F1
#
_entry.id   AF-A0A6J4XWU1-F1
#
_cell.length_a   1.000
_cell.length_b   1.000
_cell.length_c   1.000
_cell.angle_alpha   90.00
_cell.angle_beta   90.00
_cell.angle_gamma   90.00
#
_symmetry.space_group_name_H-M   'P 1'
#
loop_
_entity.id
_entity.type
_entity.pdbx_description
1 polymer ?
#
loop_
_entity_poly.entity_id
_entity_poly.type
_entity_poly.pdbx_seq_one_letter_code
_entity_poly.pdbx_strand_id
1 'polypeptide(L)'
;MPQQRQVAKRFDSKNYLERGERNFGCDLEHFVYAKMLSGEEEAIRDLLLYGIWKTGQLKNEKIGSLFGLSYSGVSHAVNSTKLEPAKSRKLQTKFDKLNSLFKL
;
A
#
# COMPACT_ATOMS: atom_id res chain seq x y z
N MET A 1 27.64 -4.47 -29.42
CA MET A 1 27.05 -3.60 -28.39
C MET A 1 26.18 -4.46 -27.47
N PRO A 2 26.61 -4.83 -26.26
CA PRO A 2 25.75 -5.57 -25.35
C PRO A 2 24.80 -4.59 -24.64
N GLN A 3 23.51 -4.72 -24.91
CA GLN A 3 22.46 -3.95 -24.26
C GLN A 3 22.31 -4.44 -22.81
N GLN A 4 22.88 -3.72 -21.85
CA GLN A 4 22.53 -3.86 -20.43
C GLN A 4 21.08 -3.42 -20.24
N ARG A 5 20.13 -4.34 -20.46
CA ARG A 5 18.82 -4.24 -19.82
C ARG A 5 19.03 -4.55 -18.35
N GLN A 6 19.29 -3.52 -17.54
CA GLN A 6 19.02 -3.62 -16.11
C GLN A 6 17.55 -4.02 -15.96
N VAL A 7 17.31 -5.29 -15.65
CA VAL A 7 16.00 -5.79 -15.26
C VAL A 7 15.71 -5.13 -13.93
N ALA A 8 15.08 -3.95 -13.96
CA ALA A 8 14.50 -3.35 -12.77
C ALA A 8 13.61 -4.43 -12.14
N LYS A 9 13.93 -4.86 -10.91
CA LYS A 9 13.12 -5.82 -10.18
C LYS A 9 11.70 -5.24 -10.12
N ARG A 10 10.75 -5.91 -10.78
CA ARG A 10 9.34 -5.55 -10.68
C ARG A 10 8.94 -5.69 -9.22
N PHE A 11 8.30 -4.66 -8.68
CA PHE A 11 7.73 -4.66 -7.35
C PHE A 11 6.64 -5.72 -7.30
N ASP A 12 6.79 -6.66 -6.38
CA ASP A 12 5.82 -7.71 -6.14
C ASP A 12 4.79 -7.21 -5.14
N SER A 13 3.69 -6.64 -5.65
CA SER A 13 2.60 -6.14 -4.82
C SER A 13 1.95 -7.24 -3.99
N LYS A 14 1.94 -8.50 -4.46
CA LYS A 14 1.37 -9.62 -3.71
C LYS A 14 2.23 -9.91 -2.48
N ASN A 15 3.55 -10.04 -2.66
CA ASN A 15 4.46 -10.27 -1.54
C ASN A 15 4.44 -9.09 -0.53
N TYR A 16 4.35 -7.86 -1.02
CA TYR A 16 4.22 -6.68 -0.16
C TYR A 16 2.97 -6.73 0.71
N LEU A 17 1.83 -7.07 0.12
CA LEU A 17 0.55 -7.18 0.80
C LEU A 17 0.54 -8.32 1.83
N GLU A 18 1.03 -9.52 1.48
CA GLU A 18 1.16 -10.64 2.42
C GLU A 18 2.05 -10.30 3.62
N ARG A 19 3.12 -9.53 3.41
CA ARG A 19 3.97 -9.02 4.50
C ARG A 19 3.27 -7.94 5.30
N GLY A 20 2.46 -7.11 4.65
CA GLY A 20 1.59 -6.11 5.25
C GLY A 20 0.61 -6.75 6.25
N GLU A 21 -0.15 -7.76 5.83
CA GLU A 21 -1.10 -8.48 6.68
C GLU A 21 -0.46 -8.97 7.97
N ARG A 22 0.68 -9.64 7.87
CA ARG A 22 1.40 -10.17 9.03
C ARG A 22 1.95 -9.06 9.93
N ASN A 23 2.44 -7.97 9.36
CA ASN A 23 3.06 -6.88 10.11
C ASN A 23 2.01 -6.02 10.83
N PHE A 24 0.87 -5.77 10.18
CA PHE A 24 -0.22 -5.00 10.74
C PHE A 24 -1.18 -5.85 11.58
N GLY A 25 -1.26 -7.15 11.33
CA GLY A 25 -2.23 -8.05 11.95
C GLY A 25 -3.64 -7.84 11.40
N CYS A 26 -3.74 -7.58 10.08
CA CYS A 26 -4.99 -7.28 9.40
C CYS A 26 -5.32 -8.35 8.35
N ASP A 27 -6.56 -8.30 7.86
CA ASP A 27 -7.07 -9.12 6.75
C ASP A 27 -7.32 -8.22 5.54
N LEU A 28 -6.57 -8.42 4.45
CA LEU A 28 -6.75 -7.61 3.24
C LEU A 28 -7.98 -8.01 2.43
N GLU A 29 -8.42 -9.27 2.52
CA GLU A 29 -9.68 -9.67 1.88
C GLU A 29 -10.83 -8.88 2.52
N HIS A 30 -10.79 -8.69 3.85
CA HIS A 30 -11.73 -7.81 4.53
C HIS A 30 -11.73 -6.39 3.94
N PHE A 31 -10.58 -5.81 3.63
CA PHE A 31 -10.51 -4.46 3.07
C PHE A 31 -11.14 -4.35 1.68
N VAL A 32 -11.09 -5.42 0.88
CA VAL A 32 -11.68 -5.45 -0.47
C VAL A 32 -13.21 -5.56 -0.40
N TYR A 33 -13.73 -6.36 0.53
CA TYR A 33 -15.17 -6.64 0.63
C TYR A 33 -15.92 -5.74 1.60
N ALA A 34 -15.21 -5.07 2.51
CA ALA A 34 -15.83 -4.16 3.47
C ALA A 34 -16.50 -2.99 2.74
N LYS A 35 -17.78 -2.78 3.03
CA LYS A 35 -18.54 -1.62 2.51
C LYS A 35 -17.95 -0.30 3.01
N MET A 36 -17.46 -0.28 4.25
CA MET A 36 -16.78 0.86 4.88
C MET A 36 -15.72 0.33 5.84
N LEU A 37 -14.53 0.92 5.79
CA LEU A 37 -13.50 0.79 6.82
C LEU A 37 -13.48 2.07 7.65
N SER A 38 -13.08 1.97 8.91
CA SER A 38 -12.93 3.15 9.76
C SER A 38 -11.76 2.99 10.74
N GLY A 39 -11.28 4.11 11.26
CA GLY A 39 -10.27 4.11 12.33
C GLY A 39 -8.93 3.52 11.88
N GLU A 40 -8.45 2.50 12.60
CA GLU A 40 -7.15 1.87 12.36
C GLU A 40 -7.12 1.04 11.07
N GLU A 41 -8.21 0.37 10.70
CA GLU A 41 -8.28 -0.45 9.49
C GLU A 41 -8.16 0.39 8.21
N GLU A 42 -8.89 1.52 8.19
CA GLU A 42 -8.79 2.51 7.12
C GLU A 42 -7.36 3.04 6.99
N ALA A 43 -6.74 3.39 8.13
CA ALA A 43 -5.37 3.88 8.15
C ALA A 43 -4.36 2.82 7.66
N ILE A 44 -4.54 1.55 8.03
CA ILE A 44 -3.68 0.45 7.54
C ILE A 44 -3.84 0.28 6.03
N ARG A 45 -5.08 0.24 5.52
CA ARG A 45 -5.37 0.16 4.08
C ARG A 45 -4.66 1.30 3.34
N ASP A 46 -4.83 2.52 3.80
CA ASP A 46 -4.31 3.72 3.12
C ASP A 46 -2.78 3.76 3.15
N LEU A 47 -2.14 3.32 4.24
CA LEU A 47 -0.68 3.17 4.32
C LEU A 47 -0.16 2.11 3.33
N LEU A 48 -0.75 0.92 3.30
CA LEU A 48 -0.33 -0.14 2.37
C LEU A 48 -0.53 0.29 0.91
N LEU A 49 -1.67 0.92 0.61
CA LEU A 49 -1.97 1.52 -0.68
C LEU A 49 -0.94 2.58 -1.04
N TYR A 50 -0.60 3.48 -0.12
CA TYR A 50 0.39 4.53 -0.33
C TYR A 50 1.79 3.94 -0.57
N GLY A 51 2.17 2.87 0.13
CA GLY A 51 3.42 2.15 -0.10
C GLY A 51 3.53 1.62 -1.53
N ILE A 52 2.47 0.97 -2.02
CA ILE A 52 2.40 0.50 -3.43
C ILE A 52 2.44 1.68 -4.39
N TRP A 53 1.67 2.74 -4.12
CA TRP A 53 1.61 3.95 -4.96
C TRP A 53 2.98 4.63 -5.09
N LYS A 54 3.75 4.73 -4.00
CA LYS A 54 5.11 5.29 -3.99
C LYS A 54 6.08 4.57 -4.94
N THR A 55 5.84 3.31 -5.26
CA THR A 55 6.69 2.56 -6.20
C THR A 55 6.59 3.10 -7.63
N GLY A 56 5.49 3.78 -7.98
CA GLY A 56 5.20 4.24 -9.34
C GLY A 56 4.98 3.11 -10.36
N GLN A 57 4.95 1.84 -9.94
CA GLN A 57 4.90 0.70 -10.84
C GLN A 57 3.48 0.26 -11.23
N LEU A 58 2.47 0.68 -10.46
CA LEU A 58 1.07 0.37 -10.70
C LEU A 58 0.25 1.65 -10.88
N LYS A 59 -0.68 1.62 -11.84
CA LYS A 59 -1.68 2.69 -12.00
C LYS A 59 -2.74 2.61 -10.91
N ASN A 60 -3.39 3.73 -10.62
CA ASN A 60 -4.42 3.81 -9.59
C ASN A 60 -5.59 2.84 -9.82
N GLU A 61 -5.97 2.51 -11.06
CA GLU A 61 -7.01 1.51 -11.33
C GLU A 61 -6.59 0.12 -10.84
N LYS A 62 -5.32 -0.23 -11.07
CA LYS A 62 -4.78 -1.52 -10.64
C LYS A 62 -4.60 -1.58 -9.12
N ILE A 63 -4.15 -0.48 -8.52
CA ILE A 63 -4.07 -0.35 -7.05
C ILE A 63 -5.47 -0.45 -6.44
N GLY A 64 -6.45 0.27 -6.98
CA GLY A 64 -7.82 0.26 -6.48
C GLY A 64 -8.44 -1.14 -6.51
N SER A 65 -8.16 -1.91 -7.57
CA SER A 65 -8.58 -3.32 -7.67
C SER A 65 -8.02 -4.21 -6.56
N LEU A 66 -6.87 -3.86 -5.94
CA LEU A 66 -6.28 -4.62 -4.83
C LEU A 66 -6.95 -4.32 -3.49
N PHE A 67 -7.68 -3.21 -3.37
CA PHE A 67 -8.27 -2.73 -2.11
C PHE A 67 -9.78 -2.49 -2.20
N GLY A 68 -10.44 -2.90 -3.28
CA GLY A 68 -11.87 -2.63 -3.50
C GLY A 68 -12.20 -1.15 -3.73
N LEU A 69 -11.24 -0.34 -4.18
CA LEU A 69 -11.40 1.10 -4.38
C LEU A 69 -11.49 1.49 -5.85
N SER A 70 -12.21 2.59 -6.12
CA SER A 70 -12.17 3.28 -7.41
C SER A 70 -10.86 4.05 -7.59
N TYR A 71 -10.56 4.46 -8.82
CA TYR A 71 -9.43 5.36 -9.12
C TYR A 71 -9.41 6.62 -8.25
N SER A 72 -10.58 7.25 -8.06
CA SER A 72 -10.72 8.45 -7.24
C SER A 72 -10.53 8.15 -5.75
N GLY A 73 -11.01 6.99 -5.28
CA GLY A 73 -10.76 6.51 -3.92
C GLY A 73 -9.26 6.35 -3.63
N VAL A 74 -8.49 5.79 -4.58
CA VAL A 74 -7.03 5.69 -4.47
C VAL A 74 -6.39 7.07 -4.38
N SER A 75 -6.78 8.00 -5.26
CA SER A 75 -6.26 9.36 -5.25
C SER A 75 -6.53 10.07 -3.92
N HIS A 76 -7.73 9.87 -3.36
CA HIS A 76 -8.12 10.43 -2.07
C HIS A 76 -7.29 9.86 -0.92
N ALA A 77 -7.16 8.53 -0.84
CA ALA A 77 -6.35 7.85 0.19
C ALA A 77 -4.87 8.28 0.15
N VAL A 78 -4.28 8.41 -1.05
CA VAL A 78 -2.91 8.91 -1.22
C VAL A 78 -2.77 10.34 -0.70
N ASN A 79 -3.70 11.23 -1.05
CA ASN A 79 -3.65 12.61 -0.61
C ASN A 79 -3.85 12.74 0.90
N SER A 80 -4.79 11.98 1.46
CA SER A 80 -5.01 11.92 2.91
C SER A 80 -3.75 11.44 3.64
N THR A 81 -3.13 10.35 3.19
CA THR A 81 -1.91 9.79 3.80
C THR A 81 -0.71 10.74 3.71
N LYS A 82 -0.62 11.56 2.66
CA LYS A 82 0.44 12.58 2.52
C LYS A 82 0.26 13.75 3.49
N LEU A 83 -0.97 14.20 3.69
CA LEU A 83 -1.30 15.34 4.53
C LEU A 83 -1.30 14.96 6.01
N GLU A 84 -1.80 13.77 6.32
CA GLU A 84 -1.87 13.20 7.65
C GLU A 84 -1.16 11.84 7.66
N PRO A 85 0.17 11.81 7.83
CA PRO A 85 0.90 10.56 8.00
C PRO A 85 0.35 9.80 9.21
N ALA A 86 0.45 8.46 9.17
CA ALA A 86 -0.26 7.51 10.03
C ALA A 86 -0.75 8.06 11.38
N LYS A 87 -2.05 7.94 11.64
CA LYS A 87 -2.73 8.44 12.86
C LYS A 87 -2.08 8.00 14.18
N SER A 88 -1.27 6.94 14.18
CA SER A 88 -0.48 6.53 15.33
C SER A 88 0.98 6.27 15.00
N ARG A 89 1.88 6.61 15.94
CA ARG A 89 3.31 6.30 15.87
C ARG A 89 3.56 4.80 15.67
N LYS A 90 2.73 3.95 16.27
CA LYS A 90 2.81 2.48 16.13
C LYS A 90 2.60 2.04 14.68
N LEU A 91 1.59 2.58 14.01
CA LEU A 91 1.33 2.28 12.59
C LEU A 91 2.45 2.80 11.70
N GLN A 92 2.96 4.01 11.98
CA GLN A 92 4.09 4.56 11.23
C GLN A 92 5.33 3.65 11.35
N THR A 93 5.70 3.23 12.56
CA THR A 93 6.86 2.34 12.76
C THR A 93 6.69 1.00 12.05
N LYS A 94 5.49 0.42 12.07
CA LYS A 94 5.19 -0.80 11.29
C LYS A 94 5.36 -0.54 9.79
N PHE A 95 4.84 0.57 9.29
CA PHE A 95 4.93 0.96 7.88
C PHE A 95 6.38 1.17 7.43
N ASP A 96 7.18 1.87 8.23
CA ASP A 96 8.59 2.12 7.94
C ASP A 96 9.39 0.81 7.91
N LYS A 97 9.13 -0.09 8.86
CA LYS A 97 9.73 -1.43 8.88
C LYS A 97 9.36 -2.23 7.63
N LEU A 98 8.09 -2.19 7.22
CA LEU A 98 7.64 -2.86 6.00
C LEU A 98 8.35 -2.27 4.77
N ASN A 99 8.33 -0.94 4.60
CA ASN A 99 8.97 -0.28 3.46
C ASN A 99 10.47 -0.57 3.39
N SER A 100 11.16 -0.63 4.53
CA SER A 100 12.58 -0.98 4.60
C SER A 100 12.87 -2.38 4.00
N LEU A 101 12.00 -3.38 4.23
CA LEU A 101 12.14 -4.72 3.65
C LEU A 101 12.06 -4.73 2.12
N PHE A 102 11.27 -3.80 1.56
CA PHE A 102 11.05 -3.67 0.12
C PHE A 102 11.88 -2.55 -0.53
N LYS A 103 12.69 -1.84 0.27
CA LYS A 103 13.53 -0.71 -0.14
C LYS A 103 12.72 0.44 -0.77
N LEU A 104 11.59 0.77 -0.14
CA LEU A 104 10.67 1.86 -0.49
C LEU A 104 10.81 3.09 0.40
#